data_AF-A0A4D9EMT4-F1
#
_entry.id   AF-A0A4D9EMT4-F1
#
_cell.length_a   1.000
_cell.length_b   1.000
_cell.length_c   1.000
_cell.angle_alpha   90.00
_cell.angle_beta   90.00
_cell.angle_gamma   90.00
#
_symmetry.space_group_name_H-M   'P 1'
#
loop_
_entity.id
_entity.type
_entity.pdbx_description
1 polymer ?
#
loop_
_entity_poly.entity_id
_entity_poly.type
_entity_poly.pdbx_seq_one_letter_code
_entity_poly.pdbx_strand_id
1 'polypeptide(L)'
;MHVLMNRIVKYTPDLTQEEVDQAIQESFKIWTDVTPLNFFRLSFGTADIMISSGTKEHGDFFPFDGPFNQLAHAFSPGEKFGGDIHFDDDETWTNDTRDFSGIKPLR
;
A
#
# COMPACT_ATOMS: atom_id res chain seq x y z
N MET A 1 15.11 7.19 -18.66
CA MET A 1 14.55 7.34 -17.31
C MET A 1 13.05 7.14 -17.43
N HIS A 2 12.50 6.17 -16.72
CA HIS A 2 11.06 5.87 -16.77
C HIS A 2 10.44 6.36 -15.46
N VAL A 3 9.39 7.17 -15.55
CA VAL A 3 8.71 7.77 -14.38
C VAL A 3 7.37 7.07 -14.24
N LEU A 4 7.14 6.46 -13.08
CA LEU A 4 5.87 5.87 -12.70
C LEU A 4 5.17 6.78 -11.69
N MET A 5 3.89 7.01 -11.93
CA MET A 5 3.03 7.77 -11.04
C MET A 5 2.43 6.83 -10.00
N ASN A 6 2.45 7.22 -8.73
CA ASN A 6 1.72 6.52 -7.69
C ASN A 6 0.70 7.46 -7.02
N ARG A 7 -0.34 6.88 -6.42
CA ARG A 7 -1.30 7.64 -5.62
C ARG A 7 -1.81 6.77 -4.48
N ILE A 8 -1.75 7.30 -3.27
CA ILE A 8 -2.43 6.71 -2.11
C ILE A 8 -3.89 7.18 -2.13
N VAL A 9 -4.80 6.22 -2.24
CA VAL A 9 -6.25 6.43 -2.37
C VAL A 9 -6.94 6.25 -1.03
N LYS A 10 -6.52 5.26 -0.24
CA LYS A 10 -7.03 5.00 1.11
C LYS A 10 -5.86 4.70 2.04
N TYR A 11 -5.83 5.42 3.15
CA TYR A 11 -4.88 5.23 4.24
C TYR A 11 -5.45 4.26 5.27
N THR A 12 -4.58 3.52 5.93
CA THR A 12 -4.94 2.82 7.16
C THR A 12 -5.15 3.83 8.30
N PRO A 13 -6.13 3.61 9.21
CA PRO A 13 -6.33 4.47 10.37
C PRO A 13 -5.31 4.25 11.50
N ASP A 14 -4.47 3.22 11.41
CA ASP A 14 -3.50 2.86 12.47
C ASP A 14 -2.28 3.79 12.52
N LEU A 15 -1.99 4.46 11.40
CA LEU A 15 -0.84 5.36 11.22
C LEU A 15 -1.30 6.74 10.75
N THR A 16 -0.51 7.76 11.04
CA THR A 16 -0.71 9.09 10.44
C THR A 16 -0.47 9.04 8.92
N GLN A 17 -1.06 9.97 8.18
CA GLN A 17 -0.82 10.02 6.73
C GLN A 17 0.66 10.25 6.43
N GLU A 18 1.35 11.07 7.23
CA GLU A 18 2.78 11.32 7.13
C GLU A 18 3.61 10.04 7.29
N GLU A 19 3.26 9.17 8.26
CA GLU A 19 3.95 7.88 8.45
C GLU A 19 3.74 6.94 7.27
N VAL A 20 2.51 6.84 6.75
CA VAL A 20 2.22 6.03 5.55
C VAL A 20 2.95 6.59 4.33
N ASP A 21 2.92 7.91 4.15
CA ASP A 21 3.58 8.61 3.05
C ASP A 21 5.09 8.36 3.06
N GLN A 22 5.71 8.45 4.23
CA GLN A 22 7.13 8.17 4.41
C GLN A 22 7.44 6.70 4.12
N ALA A 23 6.65 5.76 4.65
CA ALA A 23 6.87 4.32 4.43
C ALA A 23 6.77 3.94 2.94
N ILE A 24 5.79 4.48 2.21
CA ILE A 24 5.64 4.26 0.77
C ILE A 24 6.80 4.91 -0.01
N GLN A 25 7.22 6.12 0.36
CA GLN A 25 8.37 6.78 -0.27
C GLN A 25 9.67 5.99 -0.09
N GLU A 26 9.94 5.52 1.13
CA GLU A 26 11.11 4.69 1.44
C GLU A 26 11.06 3.35 0.69
N SER A 27 9.87 2.75 0.58
CA SER A 27 9.66 1.51 -0.18
C SER A 27 9.96 1.67 -1.68
N PHE A 28 9.52 2.76 -2.31
CA PHE A 28 9.86 3.05 -3.72
C PHE A 28 11.32 3.41 -3.94
N LYS A 29 11.96 4.01 -2.93
CA LYS A 29 13.39 4.33 -3.00
C LYS A 29 14.26 3.08 -3.16
N ILE A 30 13.89 1.96 -2.54
CA ILE A 30 14.60 0.67 -2.69
C ILE A 30 14.76 0.29 -4.18
N TRP A 31 13.72 0.50 -4.99
CA TRP A 31 13.76 0.22 -6.42
C TRP A 31 14.50 1.29 -7.22
N THR A 32 14.29 2.56 -6.88
CA THR A 32 14.98 3.70 -7.53
C THR A 32 16.50 3.59 -7.37
N ASP A 33 16.98 3.07 -6.23
CA ASP A 33 18.41 3.01 -5.93
C ASP A 33 19.18 2.03 -6.82
N VAL A 34 18.50 1.06 -7.44
CA VAL A 34 19.15 -0.01 -8.23
C VAL A 34 18.60 -0.14 -9.65
N THR A 35 17.67 0.72 -10.06
CA THR A 35 17.05 0.71 -11.38
C THR A 35 16.93 2.14 -11.95
N PRO A 36 16.72 2.32 -13.26
CA PRO A 36 16.45 3.64 -13.84
C PRO A 36 14.99 4.09 -13.66
N LEU A 37 14.22 3.44 -12.78
CA LEU A 37 12.85 3.82 -12.43
C LEU A 37 12.87 5.00 -11.47
N ASN A 38 11.90 5.90 -11.63
CA ASN A 38 11.62 6.98 -10.71
C ASN A 38 10.13 6.96 -10.40
N PHE A 39 9.76 7.35 -9.18
CA PHE A 39 8.38 7.37 -8.73
C PHE A 39 7.97 8.80 -8.36
N PHE A 40 6.80 9.22 -8.82
CA PHE A 40 6.23 10.53 -8.49
C PHE A 40 4.82 10.36 -7.94
N ARG A 41 4.51 11.05 -6.84
CA ARG A 41 3.21 10.92 -6.19
C ARG A 41 2.21 11.95 -6.71
N LEU A 42 1.05 11.49 -7.13
CA LEU A 42 -0.09 12.32 -7.49
C LEU A 42 -1.01 12.52 -6.27
N SER A 43 -1.60 13.71 -6.17
CA SER A 43 -2.62 14.01 -5.16
C SER A 43 -4.06 13.74 -5.66
N PHE A 44 -4.27 13.72 -6.98
CA PHE A 44 -5.57 13.48 -7.60
C PHE A 44 -5.42 12.75 -8.95
N GLY A 45 -6.52 12.22 -9.47
CA GLY A 45 -6.55 11.48 -10.74
C GLY A 45 -6.10 10.03 -10.62
N THR A 46 -5.89 9.38 -11.75
CA THR A 46 -5.43 7.98 -11.84
C THR A 46 -3.92 7.95 -12.03
N ALA A 47 -3.26 7.03 -11.33
CA ALA A 47 -1.81 6.81 -11.38
C ALA A 47 -1.51 5.42 -11.96
N ASP A 48 -0.24 5.12 -12.26
CA ASP A 48 0.20 3.79 -12.70
C ASP A 48 0.14 2.76 -11.55
N ILE A 49 0.20 3.23 -10.31
CA ILE A 49 0.11 2.43 -9.08
C ILE A 49 -0.88 3.12 -8.14
N MET A 50 -2.08 2.57 -8.00
CA MET A 50 -3.02 3.01 -6.97
C MET A 50 -2.80 2.19 -5.70
N ILE A 51 -2.62 2.88 -4.58
CA ILE A 51 -2.31 2.26 -3.29
C ILE A 51 -3.50 2.44 -2.36
N SER A 52 -4.03 1.36 -1.80
CA SER A 52 -5.15 1.48 -0.86
C SER A 52 -5.16 0.43 0.24
N SER A 53 -5.61 0.83 1.42
CA SER A 53 -6.00 -0.10 2.50
C SER A 53 -7.48 -0.47 2.38
N GLY A 54 -7.82 -1.74 2.61
CA GLY A 54 -9.20 -2.24 2.61
C GLY A 54 -9.35 -3.55 3.37
N THR A 55 -10.57 -3.89 3.79
CA THR A 55 -10.88 -5.12 4.55
C THR A 55 -11.64 -6.10 3.68
N LYS A 56 -11.35 -7.40 3.78
CA LYS A 56 -12.13 -8.48 3.12
C LYS A 56 -12.39 -8.18 1.64
N GLU A 57 -13.63 -8.14 1.17
CA GLU A 57 -13.94 -7.74 -0.20
C GLU A 57 -13.73 -6.24 -0.40
N HIS A 58 -12.79 -5.87 -1.27
CA HIS A 58 -12.36 -4.49 -1.48
C HIS A 58 -12.39 -4.03 -2.95
N GLY A 59 -13.07 -4.77 -3.83
CA GLY A 59 -13.48 -4.27 -5.15
C GLY A 59 -12.67 -4.78 -6.34
N ASP A 60 -11.82 -5.79 -6.14
CA ASP A 60 -10.98 -6.40 -7.17
C ASP A 60 -11.15 -7.93 -7.29
N PHE A 61 -12.14 -8.51 -6.59
CA PHE A 61 -12.45 -9.94 -6.56
C PHE A 61 -11.42 -10.83 -5.84
N PHE A 62 -10.44 -10.26 -5.14
CA PHE A 62 -9.45 -10.98 -4.33
C PHE A 62 -9.56 -10.57 -2.86
N PRO A 63 -10.62 -11.04 -2.15
CA PRO A 63 -10.86 -10.58 -0.79
C PRO A 63 -9.75 -11.01 0.18
N PHE A 64 -9.43 -10.13 1.13
CA PHE A 64 -8.58 -10.46 2.27
C PHE A 64 -9.28 -11.41 3.25
N ASP A 65 -8.49 -12.05 4.13
CA ASP A 65 -8.99 -13.04 5.09
C ASP A 65 -9.23 -12.49 6.51
N GLY A 66 -8.97 -11.19 6.73
CA GLY A 66 -9.00 -10.58 8.04
C GLY A 66 -7.64 -10.73 8.73
N PRO A 67 -7.57 -10.61 10.06
CA PRO A 67 -6.28 -10.51 10.74
C PRO A 67 -5.33 -11.70 10.45
N PHE A 68 -4.05 -11.34 10.37
CA PHE A 68 -2.83 -12.13 10.21
C PHE A 68 -2.42 -12.56 8.79
N ASN A 69 -3.08 -13.54 8.20
CA ASN A 69 -2.48 -14.38 7.17
C ASN A 69 -2.07 -13.60 5.90
N GLN A 70 -3.03 -12.98 5.22
CA GLN A 70 -2.78 -12.21 4.00
C GLN A 70 -2.68 -10.72 4.31
N LEU A 71 -1.45 -10.23 4.46
CA LEU A 71 -1.21 -8.83 4.81
C LEU A 71 -1.52 -7.85 3.68
N ALA A 72 -1.25 -8.25 2.43
CA ALA A 72 -1.33 -7.39 1.26
C ALA A 72 -1.29 -8.22 -0.02
N HIS A 73 -1.71 -7.61 -1.13
CA HIS A 73 -1.40 -8.12 -2.47
C HIS A 73 -1.12 -6.97 -3.44
N ALA A 74 -0.60 -7.30 -4.61
CA ALA A 74 -0.42 -6.35 -5.69
C ALA A 74 -0.59 -7.04 -7.05
N PHE A 75 -0.96 -6.27 -8.07
CA PHE A 75 -1.07 -6.76 -9.43
C PHE A 75 0.17 -6.43 -10.26
N SER A 76 0.51 -7.32 -11.19
CA SER A 76 1.53 -7.05 -12.21
C SER A 76 1.17 -5.80 -13.04
N PRO A 77 2.15 -5.08 -13.62
CA PRO A 77 1.89 -3.92 -14.46
C PRO A 77 0.92 -4.23 -15.61
N GLY A 78 -0.03 -3.34 -15.86
CA GLY A 78 -1.04 -3.54 -16.90
C GLY A 78 -2.18 -2.52 -16.82
N GLU A 79 -3.25 -2.76 -17.57
CA GLU A 79 -4.44 -1.91 -17.52
C GLU A 79 -5.34 -2.25 -16.31
N LYS A 80 -6.26 -1.34 -15.99
CA LYS A 80 -7.24 -1.46 -14.91
C LYS A 80 -6.57 -1.55 -13.53
N PHE A 81 -6.52 -2.73 -12.92
CA PHE A 81 -5.89 -2.96 -11.62
C PHE A 81 -4.37 -3.16 -11.73
N GLY A 82 -3.83 -3.25 -12.95
CA GLY A 82 -2.42 -3.56 -13.13
C GLY A 82 -1.50 -2.54 -12.49
N GLY A 83 -0.63 -3.00 -11.58
CA GLY A 83 0.24 -2.15 -10.79
C GLY A 83 -0.32 -1.75 -9.42
N ASP A 84 -1.62 -1.90 -9.18
CA ASP A 84 -2.24 -1.51 -7.91
C ASP A 84 -1.76 -2.38 -6.74
N ILE A 85 -1.67 -1.76 -5.56
CA ILE A 85 -1.20 -2.37 -4.32
C ILE A 85 -2.29 -2.20 -3.27
N HIS A 86 -2.70 -3.31 -2.66
CA HIS A 86 -3.71 -3.35 -1.62
C HIS A 86 -3.16 -3.92 -0.33
N PHE A 87 -3.47 -3.27 0.79
CA PHE A 87 -3.09 -3.69 2.14
C PHE A 87 -4.36 -4.08 2.92
N ASP A 88 -4.31 -5.19 3.67
CA ASP A 88 -5.44 -5.57 4.52
C ASP A 88 -5.54 -4.62 5.72
N ASP A 89 -6.67 -3.94 5.84
CA ASP A 89 -6.94 -2.97 6.91
C ASP A 89 -7.53 -3.62 8.17
N ASP A 90 -7.80 -4.93 8.12
CA ASP A 90 -8.08 -5.74 9.33
C ASP A 90 -6.77 -6.01 10.12
N GLU A 91 -5.59 -5.77 9.53
CA GLU A 91 -4.29 -5.82 10.21
C GLU A 91 -4.00 -4.57 11.03
N THR A 92 -3.11 -4.71 12.02
CA THR A 92 -2.56 -3.57 12.78
C THR A 92 -1.27 -3.09 12.16
N TRP A 93 -1.33 -2.03 11.37
CA TRP A 93 -0.14 -1.47 10.73
C TRP A 93 0.69 -0.64 11.72
N THR A 94 1.99 -0.88 11.73
CA THR A 94 2.94 -0.20 12.62
C THR A 94 4.18 0.24 11.84
N ASN A 95 4.79 1.34 12.26
CA ASN A 95 6.13 1.74 11.83
C ASN A 95 7.22 1.28 12.82
N ASP A 96 6.84 0.65 13.94
CA ASP A 96 7.79 0.08 14.89
C ASP A 96 8.17 -1.34 14.45
N THR A 97 9.43 -1.48 14.05
CA THR A 97 10.07 -2.78 13.74
C THR A 97 10.09 -3.79 14.89
N ARG A 98 9.61 -3.43 16.09
CA ARG A 98 9.59 -4.28 17.29
C ARG A 98 8.21 -4.84 17.65
N ASP A 99 7.12 -4.34 17.06
CA ASP A 99 5.77 -4.79 17.37
C ASP A 99 5.30 -5.82 16.35
N PHE A 100 5.45 -7.10 16.70
CA PHE A 100 4.97 -8.25 15.90
C PHE A 100 3.60 -8.75 16.36
N SER A 101 2.91 -8.02 17.25
CA SER A 101 1.70 -8.58 17.88
C SER A 101 0.48 -8.59 16.96
N GLY A 102 0.40 -7.71 15.96
CA GLY A 102 -0.65 -7.71 14.93
C GLY A 102 -2.09 -7.53 15.45
N ILE A 103 -2.29 -7.27 16.75
CA ILE A 103 -3.60 -7.24 17.39
C ILE A 103 -4.10 -5.80 17.50
N LYS A 104 -5.19 -5.47 16.80
CA LYS A 104 -5.93 -4.23 17.07
C LYS A 104 -6.57 -4.36 18.47
N PRO A 105 -6.35 -3.41 19.40
CA PRO A 105 -7.08 -3.41 20.66
C PRO A 105 -8.58 -3.34 20.37
N LEU A 106 -9.36 -4.25 20.96
CA LEU A 106 -10.82 -4.20 20.91
C LEU A 106 -11.27 -2.85 21.48
N ARG A 107 -11.81 -1.97 20.64
CA ARG A 107 -12.57 -0.79 21.08
C ARG A 107 -14.04 -1.16 21.28
#